data_AF-A0A537EEW7-F1
#
_entry.id   AF-A0A537EEW7-F1
#
_cell.length_a   1.000
_cell.length_b   1.000
_cell.length_c   1.000
_cell.angle_alpha   90.00
_cell.angle_beta   90.00
_cell.angle_gamma   90.00
#
_symmetry.space_group_name_H-M   'P 1'
#
loop_
_entity.id
_entity.type
_entity.pdbx_description
1 polymer ?
#
loop_
_entity_poly.entity_id
_entity_poly.type
_entity_poly.pdbx_seq_one_letter_code
_entity_poly.pdbx_strand_id
1 'polypeptide(L)'
;MKFTLLRKSVPAWLILVAIIGTAASISVYVATNLKTTASQPDFSLTANPNRETLLNGSRGYWSTITVGAANNFTGIVSMAVSFPNGVNVRLLKVDGSNQIDVSQVLLGRDQSLNLTISAANAGNYSLVVTGTSGRLSHSVTVNIIARGLALSTNPSPIKISPASSSTVSVTLTSLNGLAGNFTTSFHQNSGFYWGASGIPTSILIRPGGTTTFTITITTQPQFGGGRSTLDFDTPLGSTGFQLYVFAP
;
A
#
# COMPACT_ATOMS: atom_id res chain seq x y z
N MET A 1 54.39 -33.53 71.75
CA MET A 1 53.53 -33.71 70.57
C MET A 1 54.36 -33.35 69.33
N LYS A 2 54.83 -34.34 68.56
CA LYS A 2 55.57 -34.12 67.30
C LYS A 2 54.59 -34.34 66.14
N PHE A 3 54.31 -33.29 65.38
CA PHE A 3 53.59 -33.38 64.11
C PHE A 3 54.55 -33.88 63.03
N THR A 4 54.40 -35.14 62.63
CA THR A 4 55.12 -35.72 61.49
C THR A 4 54.40 -35.31 60.20
N LEU A 5 54.86 -34.21 59.57
CA LEU A 5 54.44 -33.83 58.22
C LEU A 5 55.15 -34.72 57.20
N LEU A 6 54.48 -35.77 56.72
CA LEU A 6 54.91 -36.53 55.55
C LEU A 6 54.74 -35.68 54.29
N ARG A 7 55.70 -34.78 54.02
CA ARG A 7 55.78 -34.09 52.74
C ARG A 7 56.54 -34.99 51.76
N LYS A 8 55.85 -36.00 51.21
CA LYS A 8 56.39 -36.79 50.08
C LYS A 8 56.68 -35.82 48.94
N SER A 9 57.94 -35.68 48.55
CA SER A 9 58.34 -34.88 47.40
C SER A 9 57.67 -35.43 46.15
N VAL A 10 56.82 -34.62 45.53
CA VAL A 10 56.19 -34.98 44.27
C VAL A 10 57.25 -34.86 43.16
N PRO A 11 57.45 -35.91 42.35
CA PRO A 11 58.40 -35.85 41.25
C PRO A 11 58.02 -34.73 40.26
N ALA A 12 59.00 -33.94 39.83
CA ALA A 12 58.79 -32.82 38.90
C ALA A 12 58.09 -33.24 37.59
N TRP A 13 58.33 -34.47 37.12
CA TRP A 13 57.67 -35.01 35.93
C TRP A 13 56.16 -35.15 36.09
N LEU A 14 55.66 -35.46 37.30
CA LEU A 14 54.22 -35.60 37.56
C LEU A 14 53.53 -34.22 37.55
N ILE A 15 54.21 -33.19 38.06
CA ILE A 15 53.72 -31.80 38.02
C ILE A 15 53.66 -31.32 36.56
N LEU A 16 54.68 -31.61 35.75
CA LEU A 16 54.71 -31.26 34.33
C LEU A 16 53.54 -31.90 33.56
N VAL A 17 53.28 -33.20 33.78
CA VAL A 17 52.17 -33.92 33.15
C VAL A 17 50.81 -33.34 33.56
N ALA A 18 50.64 -32.97 34.84
CA ALA A 18 49.42 -32.31 35.31
C ALA A 18 49.22 -30.93 34.66
N ILE A 19 50.28 -30.13 34.51
CA ILE A 19 50.22 -28.82 33.85
C ILE A 19 49.89 -28.98 32.35
N ILE A 20 50.52 -29.94 31.66
CA ILE A 20 50.24 -30.20 30.25
C ILE A 20 48.81 -30.72 30.07
N GLY A 21 48.35 -31.63 30.93
CA GLY A 21 46.99 -32.16 30.91
C GLY A 21 45.94 -31.08 31.14
N THR A 22 46.13 -30.21 32.13
CA THR A 22 45.24 -29.06 32.40
C THR A 22 45.27 -28.02 31.29
N ALA A 23 46.45 -27.67 30.75
CA ALA A 23 46.56 -26.75 29.62
C ALA A 23 45.89 -27.29 28.35
N ALA A 24 46.04 -28.58 28.05
CA ALA A 24 45.41 -29.23 26.91
C ALA A 24 43.88 -29.30 27.08
N SER A 25 43.39 -29.65 28.28
CA SER A 25 41.94 -29.69 28.55
C SER A 25 41.31 -28.30 28.60
N ILE A 26 42.01 -27.26 29.07
CA ILE A 26 41.58 -25.86 28.95
C ILE A 26 41.55 -25.43 27.48
N SER A 27 42.56 -25.81 26.67
CA SER A 27 42.59 -25.49 25.23
C SER A 27 41.46 -26.17 24.46
N VAL A 28 41.16 -27.44 24.77
CA VAL A 28 40.02 -28.18 24.20
C VAL A 28 38.69 -27.62 24.71
N TYR A 29 38.59 -27.22 25.97
CA TYR A 29 37.39 -26.59 26.54
C TYR A 29 37.12 -25.22 25.90
N VAL A 30 38.14 -24.39 25.70
CA VAL A 30 38.02 -23.10 25.02
C VAL A 30 37.67 -23.29 23.54
N ALA A 31 38.30 -24.24 22.84
CA ALA A 31 37.99 -24.53 21.44
C ALA A 31 36.59 -25.14 21.22
N THR A 32 36.09 -25.96 22.16
CA THR A 32 34.75 -26.56 22.07
C THR A 32 33.62 -25.63 22.51
N ASN A 33 33.89 -24.66 23.39
CA ASN A 33 32.90 -23.69 23.86
C ASN A 33 32.92 -22.36 23.09
N LEU A 34 33.90 -22.12 22.22
CA LEU A 34 33.85 -21.04 21.23
C LEU A 34 32.92 -21.43 20.07
N LYS A 35 31.64 -21.66 20.36
CA LYS A 35 30.60 -21.59 19.34
C LYS A 35 30.32 -20.11 19.13
N THR A 36 31.07 -19.49 18.21
CA THR A 36 30.72 -18.18 17.70
C THR A 36 29.33 -18.28 17.09
N THR A 37 28.30 -17.83 17.81
CA THR A 37 26.98 -17.59 17.23
C THR A 37 27.06 -16.35 16.36
N ALA A 38 27.86 -16.41 15.30
CA ALA A 38 27.81 -15.42 14.23
C ALA A 38 26.40 -15.54 13.64
N SER A 39 25.59 -14.50 13.82
CA SER A 39 24.25 -14.42 13.25
C SER A 39 24.34 -14.69 11.75
N GLN A 40 23.54 -15.62 11.25
CA GLN A 40 23.59 -16.02 9.83
C GLN A 40 23.28 -14.81 8.94
N PRO A 41 23.96 -14.67 7.77
CA PRO A 41 23.57 -13.69 6.76
C PRO A 41 22.10 -13.83 6.41
N ASP A 42 21.35 -12.73 6.50
CA ASP A 42 19.91 -12.69 6.25
C ASP A 42 19.50 -11.34 5.64
N PHE A 43 18.27 -11.22 5.17
CA PHE A 43 17.68 -9.95 4.76
C PHE A 43 16.39 -9.67 5.53
N SER A 44 15.91 -8.44 5.45
CA SER A 44 14.64 -8.04 6.05
C SER A 44 13.78 -7.32 5.02
N LEU A 45 12.46 -7.34 5.25
CA LEU A 45 11.49 -6.61 4.46
C LEU A 45 10.61 -5.77 5.36
N THR A 46 10.53 -4.48 5.07
CA THR A 46 9.61 -3.56 5.74
C THR A 46 8.86 -2.70 4.73
N ALA A 47 7.68 -2.24 5.11
CA ALA A 47 6.83 -1.38 4.29
C ALA A 47 6.42 -0.16 5.11
N ASN A 48 6.56 1.03 4.52
CA ASN A 48 6.11 2.27 5.15
C ASN A 48 5.58 3.25 4.10
N PRO A 49 4.30 3.66 4.18
CA PRO A 49 3.27 3.18 5.10
C PRO A 49 2.75 1.76 4.75
N ASN A 50 2.47 0.93 5.76
CA ASN A 50 1.93 -0.42 5.56
C ASN A 50 0.39 -0.47 5.54
N ARG A 51 -0.26 0.67 5.73
CA ARG A 51 -1.72 0.80 5.69
C ARG A 51 -2.11 2.17 5.19
N GLU A 52 -3.00 2.23 4.20
CA GLU A 52 -3.55 3.50 3.76
C GLU A 52 -5.00 3.44 3.30
N THR A 53 -5.63 4.62 3.28
CA THR A 53 -6.96 4.83 2.71
C THR A 53 -6.86 5.69 1.46
N LEU A 54 -7.46 5.23 0.37
CA LEU A 54 -7.48 5.95 -0.91
C LEU A 54 -8.89 6.00 -1.50
N LEU A 55 -9.09 6.93 -2.42
CA LEU A 55 -10.30 7.00 -3.23
C LEU A 55 -10.19 6.00 -4.40
N ASN A 56 -11.23 5.22 -4.66
CA ASN A 56 -11.25 4.31 -5.81
C ASN A 56 -11.18 5.12 -7.12
N GLY A 57 -10.44 4.60 -8.11
CA GLY A 57 -10.16 5.31 -9.36
C GLY A 57 -9.15 6.46 -9.24
N SER A 58 -8.55 6.69 -8.07
CA SER A 58 -7.50 7.69 -7.88
C SER A 58 -6.20 7.32 -8.63
N ARG A 59 -5.30 8.31 -8.78
CA ARG A 59 -3.99 8.18 -9.43
C ARG A 59 -3.00 7.24 -8.70
N GLY A 60 -3.42 6.64 -7.60
CA GLY A 60 -2.68 5.63 -6.87
C GLY A 60 -2.01 6.14 -5.59
N TYR A 61 -1.76 5.20 -4.70
CA TYR A 61 -1.02 5.31 -3.45
C TYR A 61 0.39 4.72 -3.63
N TRP A 62 1.35 5.16 -2.82
CA TRP A 62 2.72 4.67 -2.84
C TRP A 62 3.17 4.25 -1.44
N SER A 63 3.81 3.08 -1.35
CA SER A 63 4.46 2.59 -0.12
C SER A 63 5.93 2.33 -0.40
N THR A 64 6.80 2.78 0.49
CA THR A 64 8.22 2.43 0.41
C THR A 64 8.43 1.02 0.93
N ILE A 65 9.01 0.14 0.12
CA ILE A 65 9.44 -1.19 0.53
C ILE A 65 10.95 -1.16 0.71
N THR A 66 11.40 -1.36 1.95
CA THR A 66 12.83 -1.43 2.28
C THR A 66 13.25 -2.89 2.36
N VAL A 67 14.24 -3.26 1.55
CA VAL A 67 14.91 -4.55 1.58
C VAL A 67 16.24 -4.36 2.30
N GLY A 68 16.32 -4.73 3.57
CA GLY A 68 17.49 -4.51 4.41
C GLY A 68 18.47 -5.68 4.37
N ALA A 69 19.78 -5.42 4.31
CA ALA A 69 20.81 -6.45 4.41
C ALA A 69 21.24 -6.63 5.86
N ALA A 70 21.10 -7.83 6.42
CA ALA A 70 21.48 -8.15 7.80
C ALA A 70 22.70 -9.08 7.84
N ASN A 71 23.56 -8.90 8.84
CA ASN A 71 24.74 -9.74 9.10
C ASN A 71 25.64 -9.93 7.85
N ASN A 72 25.91 -8.83 7.13
CA ASN A 72 26.71 -8.81 5.89
C ASN A 72 26.13 -9.66 4.74
N PHE A 73 24.82 -9.83 4.69
CA PHE A 73 24.16 -10.51 3.57
C PHE A 73 24.48 -9.82 2.24
N THR A 74 25.07 -10.61 1.34
CA THR A 74 25.30 -10.24 -0.05
C THR A 74 24.66 -11.31 -0.92
N GLY A 75 23.79 -10.89 -1.84
CA GLY A 75 23.03 -11.86 -2.64
C GLY A 75 21.85 -11.24 -3.37
N ILE A 76 21.30 -12.02 -4.30
CA ILE A 76 20.11 -11.62 -5.05
C ILE A 76 18.87 -12.07 -4.27
N VAL A 77 17.94 -11.14 -4.06
CA VAL A 77 16.60 -11.40 -3.53
C VAL A 77 15.60 -11.29 -4.68
N SER A 78 14.93 -12.39 -4.99
CA SER A 78 13.80 -12.37 -5.92
C SER A 78 12.57 -11.81 -5.22
N MET A 79 11.89 -10.87 -5.86
CA MET A 79 10.74 -10.14 -5.34
C MET A 79 9.47 -10.56 -6.08
N ALA A 80 8.41 -10.82 -5.33
CA ALA A 80 7.08 -11.08 -5.85
C ALA A 80 6.04 -10.29 -5.05
N VAL A 81 4.97 -9.86 -5.72
CA VAL A 81 3.83 -9.22 -5.06
C VAL A 81 2.57 -10.00 -5.39
N SER A 82 1.87 -10.45 -4.35
CA SER A 82 0.56 -11.07 -4.45
C SER A 82 -0.53 -10.09 -4.01
N PHE A 83 -1.59 -9.98 -4.80
CA PHE A 83 -2.70 -9.07 -4.55
C PHE A 83 -4.00 -9.62 -5.14
N PRO A 84 -5.17 -9.30 -4.55
CA PRO A 84 -6.48 -9.73 -5.06
C PRO A 84 -6.90 -8.96 -6.32
N ASN A 85 -7.96 -9.43 -6.98
CA ASN A 85 -8.57 -8.72 -8.10
C ASN A 85 -9.13 -7.35 -7.69
N GLY A 86 -9.09 -6.39 -8.62
CA GLY A 86 -9.62 -5.03 -8.42
C GLY A 86 -8.59 -4.00 -7.95
N VAL A 87 -7.34 -4.42 -7.72
CA VAL A 87 -6.19 -3.52 -7.54
C VAL A 87 -5.16 -3.72 -8.64
N ASN A 88 -4.49 -2.64 -9.04
CA ASN A 88 -3.30 -2.67 -9.88
C ASN A 88 -2.10 -2.27 -9.04
N VAL A 89 -1.04 -3.07 -9.12
CA VAL A 89 0.11 -2.95 -8.23
C VAL A 89 1.38 -3.10 -9.04
N ARG A 90 2.34 -2.22 -8.83
CA ARG A 90 3.68 -2.33 -9.41
C ARG A 90 4.73 -2.04 -8.37
N LEU A 91 5.73 -2.92 -8.29
CA LEU A 91 6.92 -2.72 -7.48
C LEU A 91 8.02 -2.15 -8.37
N LEU A 92 8.43 -0.92 -8.07
CA LEU A 92 9.28 -0.12 -8.94
C LEU A 92 10.59 0.24 -8.24
N LYS A 93 11.67 0.33 -9.01
CA LYS A 93 12.88 1.07 -8.62
C LYS A 93 12.89 2.37 -9.40
N VAL A 94 13.15 3.47 -8.70
CA VAL A 94 13.34 4.79 -9.33
C VAL A 94 14.83 4.98 -9.56
N ASP A 95 15.22 5.15 -10.81
CA ASP A 95 16.58 5.50 -11.21
C ASP A 95 16.54 6.78 -12.05
N GLY A 96 16.81 7.92 -11.39
CA GLY A 96 16.53 9.24 -11.95
C GLY A 96 15.05 9.42 -12.29
N SER A 97 14.75 9.66 -13.56
CA SER A 97 13.37 9.78 -14.07
C SER A 97 12.75 8.45 -14.53
N ASN A 98 13.53 7.36 -14.53
CA ASN A 98 13.07 6.08 -15.05
C ASN A 98 12.41 5.24 -13.94
N GLN A 99 11.29 4.61 -14.29
CA GLN A 99 10.58 3.67 -13.41
C GLN A 99 10.67 2.26 -14.00
N ILE A 100 11.31 1.37 -13.27
CA ILE A 100 11.60 0.01 -13.72
C ILE A 100 10.86 -0.97 -12.81
N ASP A 101 10.08 -1.89 -13.39
CA ASP A 101 9.46 -2.99 -12.63
C ASP A 101 10.53 -3.92 -12.08
N VAL A 102 10.40 -4.28 -10.81
CA VAL A 102 11.41 -5.02 -10.06
C VAL A 102 10.93 -6.43 -9.79
N SER A 103 11.64 -7.41 -10.34
CA SER A 103 11.49 -8.83 -9.99
C SER A 103 12.64 -9.34 -9.14
N GLN A 104 13.77 -8.63 -9.08
CA GLN A 104 14.95 -9.02 -8.31
C GLN A 104 15.74 -7.80 -7.82
N VAL A 105 16.40 -7.93 -6.68
CA VAL A 105 17.26 -6.91 -6.10
C VAL A 105 18.57 -7.53 -5.66
N LEU A 106 19.69 -6.93 -6.06
CA LEU A 106 21.01 -7.29 -5.54
C LEU A 106 21.26 -6.54 -4.23
N LEU A 107 21.47 -7.30 -3.15
CA LEU A 107 21.82 -6.77 -1.85
C LEU A 107 23.33 -6.84 -1.62
N GLY A 108 23.87 -5.70 -1.19
CA GLY A 108 25.11 -5.56 -0.41
C GLY A 108 25.04 -4.37 0.56
N ARG A 109 23.87 -3.71 0.58
CA ARG A 109 23.41 -2.62 1.43
C ARG A 109 21.89 -2.58 1.28
N ASP A 110 21.22 -1.86 2.18
CA ASP A 110 19.77 -1.67 2.12
C ASP A 110 19.33 -1.04 0.78
N GLN A 111 18.20 -1.52 0.27
CA GLN A 111 17.59 -1.05 -0.96
C GLN A 111 16.18 -0.56 -0.68
N SER A 112 15.81 0.55 -1.33
CA SER A 112 14.47 1.11 -1.29
C SER A 112 13.78 0.92 -2.64
N LEU A 113 12.57 0.40 -2.59
CA LEU A 113 11.67 0.19 -3.73
C LEU A 113 10.36 0.94 -3.48
N ASN A 114 9.69 1.32 -4.55
CA ASN A 114 8.40 2.00 -4.49
C ASN A 114 7.29 1.05 -4.92
N LEU A 115 6.36 0.72 -4.02
CA LEU A 115 5.17 -0.05 -4.31
C LEU A 115 4.03 0.91 -4.64
N THR A 116 3.70 1.00 -5.92
CA THR A 116 2.55 1.78 -6.41
C THR A 116 1.29 0.93 -6.46
N ILE A 117 0.19 1.47 -5.95
CA ILE A 117 -1.07 0.75 -5.77
C ILE A 117 -2.23 1.62 -6.22
N SER A 118 -3.13 1.10 -7.04
CA SER A 118 -4.41 1.74 -7.34
C SER A 118 -5.54 0.72 -7.19
N ALA A 119 -6.73 1.19 -6.83
CA ALA A 119 -7.92 0.33 -6.73
C ALA A 119 -9.00 0.86 -7.67
N ALA A 120 -9.54 -0.02 -8.52
CA ALA A 120 -10.64 0.33 -9.40
C ALA A 120 -11.96 0.44 -8.63
N ASN A 121 -12.16 -0.48 -7.68
CA ASN A 121 -13.38 -0.59 -6.89
C ASN A 121 -13.15 -0.23 -5.43
N ALA A 122 -14.22 0.20 -4.76
CA ALA A 122 -14.19 0.34 -3.31
C ALA A 122 -14.12 -1.05 -2.66
N GLY A 123 -13.28 -1.19 -1.64
CA GLY A 123 -13.03 -2.47 -0.97
C GLY A 123 -11.80 -2.42 -0.07
N ASN A 124 -11.58 -3.50 0.68
CA ASN A 124 -10.40 -3.68 1.52
C ASN A 124 -9.48 -4.71 0.85
N TYR A 125 -8.23 -4.34 0.65
CA TYR A 125 -7.26 -5.13 -0.09
C TYR A 125 -6.02 -5.39 0.76
N SER A 126 -5.60 -6.65 0.81
CA SER A 126 -4.37 -7.08 1.48
C SER A 126 -3.36 -7.51 0.42
N LEU A 127 -2.25 -6.80 0.34
CA LEU A 127 -1.15 -7.08 -0.57
C LEU A 127 0.00 -7.71 0.20
N VAL A 128 0.63 -8.73 -0.36
CA VAL A 128 1.79 -9.39 0.25
C VAL A 128 2.98 -9.24 -0.67
N VAL A 129 4.03 -8.57 -0.20
CA VAL A 129 5.33 -8.50 -0.87
C VAL A 129 6.22 -9.58 -0.26
N THR A 130 6.73 -10.46 -1.09
CA THR A 130 7.60 -11.57 -0.69
C THR A 130 8.96 -11.41 -1.34
N GLY A 131 10.02 -11.52 -0.54
CA GLY A 131 11.39 -11.65 -1.00
C GLY A 131 11.89 -13.05 -0.72
N THR A 132 12.60 -13.65 -1.67
CA THR A 132 13.20 -14.98 -1.52
C THR A 132 14.65 -14.99 -1.97
N SER A 133 15.53 -15.60 -1.19
CA SER A 133 16.92 -15.85 -1.57
C SER A 133 17.38 -17.21 -1.04
N GLY A 134 17.53 -18.19 -1.95
CA GLY A 134 17.84 -19.57 -1.57
C GLY A 134 16.78 -20.16 -0.64
N ARG A 135 17.14 -20.39 0.62
CA ARG A 135 16.23 -20.92 1.67
C ARG A 135 15.57 -19.83 2.52
N LEU A 136 16.00 -18.58 2.38
CA LEU A 136 15.47 -17.44 3.13
C LEU A 136 14.24 -16.89 2.41
N SER A 137 13.18 -16.63 3.17
CA SER A 137 11.93 -16.05 2.66
C SER A 137 11.35 -15.13 3.71
N HIS A 138 11.20 -13.87 3.35
CA HIS A 138 10.57 -12.85 4.19
C HIS A 138 9.38 -12.24 3.45
N SER A 139 8.42 -11.74 4.20
CA SER A 139 7.26 -11.07 3.61
C SER A 139 6.79 -9.91 4.45
N VAL A 140 6.20 -8.93 3.79
CA VAL A 140 5.54 -7.80 4.42
C VAL A 140 4.16 -7.60 3.79
N THR A 141 3.18 -7.27 4.63
CA THR A 141 1.80 -7.03 4.19
C THR A 141 1.52 -5.53 4.14
N VAL A 142 0.90 -5.08 3.05
CA VAL A 142 0.40 -3.72 2.87
C VAL A 142 -1.12 -3.77 2.73
N ASN A 143 -1.83 -3.02 3.58
CA ASN A 143 -3.29 -3.02 3.62
C ASN A 143 -3.84 -1.73 3.03
N ILE A 144 -4.78 -1.84 2.09
CA ILE A 144 -5.38 -0.69 1.42
C ILE A 144 -6.89 -0.71 1.66
N ILE A 145 -7.42 0.42 2.09
CA ILE A 145 -8.86 0.68 2.13
C ILE A 145 -9.19 1.61 0.98
N ALA A 146 -9.77 1.06 -0.08
CA ALA A 146 -10.34 1.84 -1.15
C ALA A 146 -11.77 2.23 -0.77
N ARG A 147 -12.02 3.53 -0.65
CA ARG A 147 -13.35 4.11 -0.42
C ARG A 147 -13.85 4.73 -1.70
N GLY A 148 -15.17 4.87 -1.84
CA GLY A 148 -15.74 5.38 -3.08
C GLY A 148 -17.10 6.01 -2.94
N LEU A 149 -17.56 6.54 -4.06
CA LEU A 149 -18.87 7.15 -4.21
C LEU A 149 -19.56 6.47 -5.40
N ALA A 150 -20.84 6.17 -5.28
CA ALA A 150 -21.68 5.80 -6.41
C ALA A 150 -22.70 6.91 -6.66
N LEU A 151 -22.93 7.22 -7.94
CA LEU A 151 -23.91 8.20 -8.38
C LEU A 151 -24.99 7.50 -9.21
N SER A 152 -26.24 7.83 -8.94
CA SER A 152 -27.40 7.42 -9.74
C SER A 152 -28.34 8.60 -9.96
N THR A 153 -29.05 8.59 -11.09
CA THR A 153 -30.02 9.62 -11.43
C THR A 153 -31.40 9.01 -11.62
N ASN A 154 -32.44 9.77 -11.28
CA ASN A 154 -33.82 9.44 -11.59
C ASN A 154 -34.50 10.68 -12.20
N PRO A 155 -34.90 10.65 -13.48
CA PRO A 155 -34.88 9.50 -14.40
C PRO A 155 -33.46 9.06 -14.87
N SER A 156 -33.36 7.82 -15.35
CA SER A 156 -32.18 7.27 -16.04
C SER A 156 -32.64 6.37 -17.20
N PRO A 157 -32.28 6.64 -18.48
CA PRO A 157 -31.50 7.79 -18.94
C PRO A 157 -32.26 9.11 -18.79
N ILE A 158 -31.53 10.22 -18.67
CA ILE A 158 -32.12 11.56 -18.64
C ILE A 158 -32.45 11.97 -20.07
N LYS A 159 -33.74 12.13 -20.38
CA LYS A 159 -34.23 12.60 -21.69
C LYS A 159 -34.97 13.92 -21.54
N ILE A 160 -34.57 14.94 -22.30
CA ILE A 160 -35.15 16.29 -22.21
C ILE A 160 -35.29 16.86 -23.62
N SER A 161 -36.49 17.32 -23.97
CA SER A 161 -36.75 17.96 -25.27
C SER A 161 -35.95 19.25 -25.44
N PRO A 162 -35.64 19.69 -26.67
CA PRO A 162 -35.06 21.02 -26.89
C PRO A 162 -35.93 22.14 -26.31
N ALA A 163 -35.29 23.22 -25.87
CA ALA A 163 -35.95 24.40 -25.28
C ALA A 163 -36.89 24.07 -24.09
N SER A 164 -36.53 23.08 -23.27
CA SER A 164 -37.33 22.66 -22.12
C SER A 164 -36.49 22.53 -20.85
N SER A 165 -37.17 22.40 -19.72
CA SER A 165 -36.52 22.11 -18.44
C SER A 165 -37.18 20.91 -17.75
N SER A 166 -36.37 20.16 -17.01
CA SER A 166 -36.84 19.00 -16.23
C SER A 166 -36.01 18.86 -14.95
N THR A 167 -36.64 18.33 -13.91
CA THR A 167 -35.97 18.03 -12.65
C THR A 167 -35.42 16.61 -12.66
N VAL A 168 -34.22 16.44 -12.12
CA VAL A 168 -33.55 15.16 -11.98
C VAL A 168 -33.12 14.99 -10.54
N SER A 169 -33.50 13.85 -9.94
CA SER A 169 -33.00 13.47 -8.63
C SER A 169 -31.65 12.77 -8.78
N VAL A 170 -30.62 13.30 -8.12
CA VAL A 170 -29.28 12.72 -8.07
C VAL A 170 -29.07 12.11 -6.70
N THR A 171 -28.80 10.81 -6.64
CA THR A 171 -28.51 10.09 -5.40
C THR A 171 -27.07 9.66 -5.36
N LEU A 172 -26.38 10.08 -4.30
CA LEU A 172 -25.03 9.69 -3.96
C LEU A 172 -25.06 8.61 -2.88
N THR A 173 -24.29 7.56 -3.06
CA THR A 173 -24.18 6.44 -2.11
C THR A 173 -22.74 6.27 -1.68
N SER A 174 -22.49 6.30 -0.37
CA SER A 174 -21.19 5.99 0.22
C SER A 174 -20.81 4.53 -0.05
N LEU A 175 -19.60 4.31 -0.59
CA LEU A 175 -19.03 2.98 -0.75
C LEU A 175 -17.86 2.78 0.24
N ASN A 176 -17.87 1.63 0.90
CA ASN A 176 -16.84 1.20 1.86
C ASN A 176 -16.52 2.25 2.95
N GLY A 177 -17.54 2.97 3.41
CA GLY A 177 -17.43 3.93 4.51
C GLY A 177 -16.85 5.30 4.12
N LEU A 178 -16.90 5.69 2.84
CA LEU A 178 -16.59 7.08 2.44
C LEU A 178 -17.58 8.04 3.13
N ALA A 179 -17.08 9.05 3.83
CA ALA A 179 -17.92 9.98 4.57
C ALA A 179 -17.24 11.35 4.69
N GLY A 180 -18.05 12.36 4.98
CA GLY A 180 -17.58 13.73 5.19
C GLY A 180 -18.38 14.74 4.37
N ASN A 181 -17.92 15.99 4.42
CA ASN A 181 -18.41 17.05 3.56
C ASN A 181 -17.65 17.01 2.24
N PHE A 182 -18.37 16.86 1.14
CA PHE A 182 -17.82 16.91 -0.20
C PHE A 182 -18.15 18.26 -0.81
N THR A 183 -17.17 18.85 -1.48
CA THR A 183 -17.41 20.04 -2.30
C THR A 183 -17.75 19.57 -3.70
N THR A 184 -18.77 20.15 -4.32
CA THR A 184 -19.15 19.77 -5.68
C THR A 184 -18.87 20.90 -6.66
N SER A 185 -18.37 20.56 -7.85
CA SER A 185 -18.27 21.49 -8.96
C SER A 185 -18.89 20.89 -10.22
N PHE A 186 -19.59 21.73 -10.97
CA PHE A 186 -20.18 21.34 -12.25
C PHE A 186 -19.39 21.96 -13.38
N HIS A 187 -18.80 21.11 -14.21
CA HIS A 187 -18.01 21.54 -15.35
C HIS A 187 -18.84 21.34 -16.62
N GLN A 188 -19.37 22.44 -17.15
CA GLN A 188 -19.96 22.47 -18.47
C GLN A 188 -18.85 22.30 -19.51
N ASN A 189 -18.96 21.28 -20.34
CA ASN A 189 -18.09 21.19 -21.52
C ASN A 189 -18.46 22.29 -22.51
N SER A 190 -17.49 22.88 -23.19
CA SER A 190 -17.72 23.92 -24.20
C SER A 190 -18.55 23.38 -25.39
N GLY A 191 -19.38 24.24 -25.99
CA GLY A 191 -20.24 23.88 -27.13
C GLY A 191 -21.59 23.25 -26.76
N PHE A 192 -22.03 23.37 -25.51
CA PHE A 192 -23.25 22.74 -25.02
C PHE A 192 -24.48 23.65 -25.01
N TYR A 193 -25.58 23.13 -25.56
CA TYR A 193 -26.91 23.75 -25.58
C TYR A 193 -27.78 23.34 -24.37
N TRP A 194 -27.18 23.04 -23.22
CA TRP A 194 -27.90 22.80 -21.95
C TRP A 194 -27.03 23.15 -20.73
N GLY A 195 -27.69 23.35 -19.59
CA GLY A 195 -27.03 23.56 -18.29
C GLY A 195 -27.82 22.93 -17.15
N ALA A 196 -27.17 22.80 -16.00
CA ALA A 196 -27.78 22.35 -14.76
C ALA A 196 -27.71 23.43 -13.68
N SER A 197 -28.76 23.57 -12.88
CA SER A 197 -28.83 24.46 -11.73
C SER A 197 -29.36 23.71 -10.49
N GLY A 198 -29.21 24.32 -9.31
CA GLY A 198 -29.61 23.69 -8.04
C GLY A 198 -28.61 22.67 -7.50
N ILE A 199 -27.38 22.65 -8.03
CA ILE A 199 -26.32 21.76 -7.54
C ILE A 199 -25.78 22.32 -6.20
N PRO A 200 -25.90 21.57 -5.09
CA PRO A 200 -25.46 22.03 -3.78
C PRO A 200 -23.93 22.07 -3.71
N THR A 201 -23.33 23.21 -3.35
CA THR A 201 -21.87 23.38 -3.29
C THR A 201 -21.18 22.50 -2.24
N SER A 202 -21.91 22.08 -1.21
CA SER A 202 -21.44 21.14 -0.20
C SER A 202 -22.48 20.08 0.10
N ILE A 203 -22.05 18.82 0.15
CA ILE A 203 -22.90 17.67 0.45
C ILE A 203 -22.28 16.88 1.59
N LEU A 204 -23.06 16.66 2.65
CA LEU A 204 -22.69 15.75 3.72
C LEU A 204 -23.13 14.32 3.37
N ILE A 205 -22.19 13.37 3.43
CA ILE A 205 -22.48 11.94 3.33
C ILE A 205 -22.03 11.25 4.61
N ARG A 206 -22.94 10.47 5.20
CA ARG A 206 -22.65 9.63 6.37
C ARG A 206 -22.01 8.31 5.92
N PRO A 207 -21.17 7.66 6.76
CA PRO A 207 -20.59 6.37 6.41
C PRO A 207 -21.67 5.34 6.05
N GLY A 208 -21.58 4.74 4.86
CA GLY A 208 -22.59 3.79 4.35
C GLY A 208 -23.96 4.41 4.04
N GLY A 209 -24.09 5.75 4.14
CA GLY A 209 -25.32 6.48 3.91
C GLY A 209 -25.51 6.89 2.45
N THR A 210 -26.71 7.37 2.18
CA THR A 210 -27.12 7.94 0.90
C THR A 210 -27.57 9.38 1.09
N THR A 211 -27.22 10.25 0.14
CA THR A 211 -27.69 11.64 0.09
C THR A 211 -28.29 11.92 -1.28
N THR A 212 -29.52 12.43 -1.31
CA THR A 212 -30.23 12.76 -2.54
C THR A 212 -30.46 14.27 -2.61
N PHE A 213 -30.24 14.84 -3.79
CA PHE A 213 -30.57 16.23 -4.10
C PHE A 213 -31.18 16.32 -5.49
N THR A 214 -31.90 17.41 -5.75
CA THR A 214 -32.58 17.65 -7.03
C THR A 214 -31.84 18.72 -7.79
N ILE A 215 -31.58 18.47 -9.08
CA ILE A 215 -31.06 19.45 -10.02
C ILE A 215 -32.12 19.76 -11.07
N THR A 216 -32.09 20.98 -11.60
CA THR A 216 -32.91 21.35 -12.75
C THR A 216 -32.00 21.43 -13.97
N ILE A 217 -32.33 20.67 -15.00
CA ILE A 217 -31.63 20.72 -16.29
C ILE A 217 -32.47 21.55 -17.25
N THR A 218 -31.83 22.49 -17.93
CA THR A 218 -32.45 23.36 -18.93
C THR A 218 -31.73 23.23 -20.26
N THR A 219 -32.47 22.99 -21.33
CA THR A 219 -31.95 22.86 -22.70
C THR A 219 -32.30 24.07 -23.55
N GLN A 220 -31.50 24.32 -24.58
CA GLN A 220 -31.72 25.35 -25.59
C GLN A 220 -32.31 24.72 -26.87
N PRO A 221 -32.84 25.52 -27.83
CA PRO A 221 -33.46 24.99 -29.04
C PRO A 221 -32.55 24.10 -29.90
N GLN A 222 -31.24 24.31 -29.84
CA GLN A 222 -30.23 23.56 -30.63
C GLN A 222 -29.77 22.26 -29.93
N PHE A 223 -30.39 21.89 -28.80
CA PHE A 223 -29.99 20.72 -28.03
C PHE A 223 -30.19 19.41 -28.79
N GLY A 224 -29.09 18.68 -29.01
CA GLY A 224 -29.07 17.35 -29.62
C GLY A 224 -28.55 16.24 -28.69
N GLY A 225 -28.40 16.52 -27.39
CA GLY A 225 -27.81 15.61 -26.41
C GLY A 225 -26.39 15.98 -25.99
N GLY A 226 -25.95 15.40 -24.87
CA GLY A 226 -24.55 15.14 -24.57
C GLY A 226 -24.18 15.08 -23.08
N ARG A 227 -22.92 15.38 -22.75
CA ARG A 227 -22.30 15.04 -21.46
C ARG A 227 -21.64 16.21 -20.74
N SER A 228 -21.77 16.23 -19.41
CA SER A 228 -21.03 17.12 -18.51
C SER A 228 -20.42 16.32 -17.36
N THR A 229 -19.44 16.89 -16.67
CA THR A 229 -18.81 16.26 -15.50
C THR A 229 -19.30 16.94 -14.23
N LEU A 230 -19.72 16.12 -13.27
CA LEU A 230 -19.95 16.55 -11.88
C LEU A 230 -18.80 16.00 -11.03
N ASP A 231 -17.95 16.92 -10.56
CA ASP A 231 -16.80 16.59 -9.74
C ASP A 231 -17.14 16.74 -8.25
N PHE A 232 -16.60 15.81 -7.46
CA PHE A 232 -16.74 15.76 -6.01
C PHE A 232 -15.34 15.74 -5.41
N ASP A 233 -14.99 16.82 -4.72
CA ASP A 233 -13.78 16.90 -3.92
C ASP A 233 -14.05 16.35 -2.53
N THR A 234 -13.29 15.32 -2.18
CA THR A 234 -13.34 14.65 -0.87
C THR A 234 -12.01 14.86 -0.15
N PRO A 235 -11.94 14.61 1.17
CA PRO A 235 -10.66 14.60 1.89
C PRO A 235 -9.63 13.61 1.35
N LEU A 236 -10.05 12.59 0.58
CA LEU A 236 -9.18 11.57 -0.01
C LEU A 236 -8.79 11.88 -1.47
N GLY A 237 -9.26 13.00 -2.03
CA GLY A 237 -9.07 13.39 -3.43
C GLY A 237 -10.39 13.64 -4.16
N SER A 238 -10.30 13.82 -5.47
CA SER A 238 -11.44 14.19 -6.33
C SER A 238 -11.94 12.99 -7.13
N THR A 239 -13.26 12.90 -7.32
CA THR A 239 -13.90 11.93 -8.22
C THR A 239 -14.92 12.62 -9.11
N GLY A 240 -14.94 12.27 -10.39
CA GLY A 240 -15.80 12.89 -11.40
C GLY A 240 -16.79 11.90 -11.99
N PHE A 241 -18.06 12.29 -12.07
CA PHE A 241 -19.12 11.50 -12.68
C PHE A 241 -19.61 12.17 -13.97
N GLN A 242 -19.79 11.35 -15.00
CA GLN A 242 -20.37 11.81 -16.26
C GLN A 242 -21.89 11.85 -16.16
N LEU A 243 -22.47 13.02 -16.38
CA LEU A 243 -23.91 13.22 -16.51
C LEU A 243 -24.28 13.26 -17.99
N TYR A 244 -25.04 12.27 -18.44
CA TYR A 244 -25.52 12.17 -19.83
C TYR A 244 -26.96 12.63 -19.93
N VAL A 245 -27.22 13.58 -20.82
CA VAL A 245 -28.56 14.12 -21.14
C VAL A 245 -28.82 13.87 -22.61
N PHE A 246 -29.92 13.23 -22.95
CA PHE A 246 -30.27 12.88 -24.34
C PHE A 246 -31.42 13.75 -24.82
N ALA A 247 -31.40 14.12 -26.10
CA ALA A 247 -32.61 14.54 -26.79
C ALA A 247 -33.52 13.30 -26.96
N PRO A 248 -34.84 13.44 -26.78
CA PRO A 248 -35.79 12.34 -26.94
C PRO A 248 -35.81 11.75 -28.35
#